data_AF-A0AA90SLI6-F1
#
_entry.id   AF-A0AA90SLI6-F1
#
_cell.length_a   1.000
_cell.length_b   1.000
_cell.length_c   1.000
_cell.angle_alpha   90.00
_cell.angle_beta   90.00
_cell.angle_gamma   90.00
#
_symmetry.space_group_name_H-M   'P 1'
#
loop_
_entity.id
_entity.type
_entity.pdbx_description
1 polymer ?
#
loop_
_entity_poly.entity_id
_entity_poly.type
_entity_poly.pdbx_seq_one_letter_code
_entity_poly.pdbx_strand_id
1 'polypeptide(L)'
;MPKLMRAVAAAAVAFGCAALVQAPAQADGRLDEGRFVVASKNLHDFTKPFGDRTTDAQMVRFGYSACTALDRNPSSTVAATRALYNDERAYPLWERQQLVFYAAQYLCNRNWSRYMTYPNGWRPTPGQG
;
A
#
# COMPACT_ATOMS: atom_id res chain seq x y z
N MET A 1 -8.40 46.32 55.39
CA MET A 1 -8.07 45.62 56.65
C MET A 1 -8.75 44.25 56.65
N PRO A 2 -8.12 43.21 57.22
CA PRO A 2 -7.72 41.94 56.60
C PRO A 2 -8.71 40.79 56.91
N LYS A 3 -8.62 39.58 56.34
CA LYS A 3 -7.66 38.53 56.75
C LYS A 3 -7.75 37.28 55.86
N LEU A 4 -6.55 36.85 55.41
CA LEU A 4 -5.97 35.49 55.43
C LEU A 4 -6.75 34.34 54.79
N MET A 5 -6.25 33.81 53.66
CA MET A 5 -5.25 32.73 53.55
C MET A 5 -5.80 31.33 53.89
N ARG A 6 -5.84 30.43 52.90
CA ARG A 6 -4.86 29.33 52.75
C ARG A 6 -5.10 28.55 51.45
N ALA A 7 -3.99 28.27 50.79
CA ALA A 7 -3.86 27.49 49.57
C ALA A 7 -4.19 26.01 49.78
N VAL A 8 -4.67 25.35 48.73
CA VAL A 8 -4.21 23.99 48.36
C VAL A 8 -4.12 23.94 46.84
N ALA A 9 -2.89 23.94 46.33
CA ALA A 9 -2.60 23.42 45.01
C ALA A 9 -2.78 21.90 45.05
N ALA A 10 -3.59 21.35 44.15
CA ALA A 10 -3.61 19.93 43.86
C ALA A 10 -3.72 19.76 42.34
N ALA A 11 -2.64 19.22 41.79
CA ALA A 11 -2.45 18.93 40.39
C ALA A 11 -3.41 17.85 39.87
N ALA A 12 -3.80 17.96 38.61
CA ALA A 12 -4.07 16.81 37.75
C ALA A 12 -3.87 17.24 36.29
N VAL A 13 -2.64 17.05 35.80
CA VAL A 13 -2.34 16.91 34.39
C VAL A 13 -2.97 15.59 33.93
N ALA A 14 -3.91 15.63 32.98
CA ALA A 14 -4.31 14.42 32.25
C ALA A 14 -5.20 14.74 31.03
N PHE A 15 -4.63 14.48 29.85
CA PHE A 15 -5.35 14.02 28.65
C PHE A 15 -6.34 14.99 27.98
N GLY A 16 -5.79 16.05 27.37
CA GLY A 16 -6.37 16.58 26.14
C GLY A 16 -5.67 15.90 24.97
N CYS A 17 -6.28 14.82 24.45
CA CYS A 17 -5.79 14.04 23.31
C CYS A 17 -5.37 14.98 22.15
N ALA A 18 -4.08 15.25 22.04
CA ALA A 18 -3.50 15.62 20.77
C ALA A 18 -3.80 14.44 19.86
N ALA A 19 -4.76 14.62 18.97
CA ALA A 19 -5.01 13.73 17.87
C ALA A 19 -3.68 13.59 17.14
N LEU A 20 -2.96 12.50 17.45
CA LEU A 20 -1.98 11.92 16.58
C LEU A 20 -2.78 11.51 15.35
N VAL A 21 -3.01 12.48 14.46
CA VAL A 21 -3.30 12.20 13.06
C VAL A 21 -2.11 11.37 12.64
N GLN A 22 -2.28 10.06 12.68
CA GLN A 22 -1.37 9.12 12.10
C GLN A 22 -1.32 9.53 10.64
N ALA A 23 -0.33 10.34 10.27
CA ALA A 23 0.00 10.59 8.89
C ALA A 23 0.15 9.18 8.31
N PRO A 24 -0.70 8.79 7.33
CA PRO A 24 -0.61 7.45 6.77
C PRO A 24 0.84 7.34 6.30
N ALA A 25 1.57 6.31 6.77
CA ALA A 25 2.98 6.10 6.46
C ALA A 25 3.21 6.44 4.98
N GLN A 26 3.66 7.66 4.73
CA GLN A 26 3.81 8.17 3.38
C GLN A 26 5.00 7.40 2.85
N ALA A 27 4.84 6.77 1.69
CA ALA A 27 6.00 6.29 0.96
C ALA A 27 7.04 7.41 0.95
N ASP A 28 8.31 7.10 1.15
CA ASP A 28 9.46 8.02 1.15
C ASP A 28 9.76 8.52 -0.28
N GLY A 29 8.70 8.93 -0.98
CA GLY A 29 8.58 9.37 -2.37
C GLY A 29 9.55 8.67 -3.30
N ARG A 30 10.68 9.31 -3.52
CA ARG A 30 11.70 8.91 -4.49
C ARG A 30 12.48 7.66 -4.10
N LEU A 31 12.71 7.41 -2.81
CA LEU A 31 13.42 6.21 -2.35
C LEU A 31 12.58 4.96 -2.62
N ASP A 32 11.29 5.03 -2.31
CA ASP A 32 10.38 3.91 -2.48
C ASP A 32 10.00 3.69 -3.95
N GLU A 33 9.89 4.74 -4.77
CA GLU A 33 9.83 4.62 -6.22
C GLU A 33 11.05 3.86 -6.78
N GLY A 34 12.26 4.17 -6.30
CA GLY A 34 13.47 3.45 -6.67
C GLY A 34 13.43 1.97 -6.27
N ARG A 35 12.98 1.66 -5.05
CA ARG A 35 12.81 0.28 -4.58
C ARG A 35 11.78 -0.49 -5.40
N PHE A 36 10.68 0.15 -5.76
CA PHE A 36 9.65 -0.42 -6.62
C PHE A 36 10.19 -0.77 -8.02
N VAL A 37 10.96 0.14 -8.65
CA VAL A 37 11.61 -0.12 -9.93
C VAL A 37 12.57 -1.30 -9.85
N VAL A 38 13.40 -1.36 -8.80
CA VAL A 38 14.34 -2.47 -8.60
C VAL A 38 13.60 -3.81 -8.41
N ALA A 39 12.57 -3.85 -7.57
CA ALA A 39 11.79 -5.06 -7.30
C ALA A 39 11.06 -5.57 -8.55
N SER A 40 10.58 -4.67 -9.41
CA SER A 40 9.84 -5.01 -10.63
C SER A 40 10.71 -5.28 -11.86
N LYS A 41 12.01 -5.00 -11.81
CA LYS A 41 12.91 -5.06 -12.96
C LYS A 41 12.92 -6.41 -13.68
N ASN A 42 12.92 -7.50 -12.91
CA ASN A 42 12.99 -8.88 -13.39
C ASN A 42 11.62 -9.51 -13.68
N LEU A 43 10.53 -8.75 -13.56
CA LEU A 43 9.23 -9.25 -13.99
C LEU A 43 9.21 -9.42 -15.51
N HIS A 44 8.42 -10.40 -15.97
CA HIS A 44 8.21 -10.65 -17.38
C HIS A 44 7.62 -9.43 -18.09
N ASP A 45 7.92 -9.29 -19.37
CA ASP A 45 7.45 -8.21 -20.24
C ASP A 45 5.93 -8.04 -20.21
N PHE A 46 5.15 -9.14 -20.22
CA PHE A 46 3.68 -9.10 -20.19
C PHE A 46 3.08 -8.50 -18.90
N THR A 47 3.90 -8.28 -17.87
CA THR A 47 3.51 -7.57 -16.64
C THR A 47 3.76 -6.07 -16.74
N LYS A 48 4.55 -5.61 -17.70
CA LYS A 48 4.95 -4.21 -17.83
C LYS A 48 4.01 -3.50 -18.81
N PRO A 49 3.68 -2.21 -18.61
CA PRO A 49 2.72 -1.47 -19.44
C PRO A 49 3.11 -1.40 -20.93
N PHE A 50 4.42 -1.44 -21.24
CA PHE A 50 4.94 -1.43 -22.60
C PHE A 50 5.94 -2.57 -22.86
N GLY A 51 5.83 -3.69 -22.14
CA GLY A 51 6.79 -4.79 -22.24
C GLY A 51 8.21 -4.36 -21.90
N ASP A 52 9.19 -4.88 -22.64
CA ASP A 52 10.61 -4.55 -22.50
C ASP A 52 10.96 -3.10 -22.81
N ARG A 53 10.05 -2.33 -23.44
CA ARG A 53 10.25 -0.90 -23.72
C ARG A 53 9.81 0.00 -22.57
N THR A 54 9.32 -0.57 -21.48
CA THR A 54 8.87 0.18 -20.31
C THR A 54 10.04 0.90 -19.64
N THR A 55 9.96 2.22 -19.53
CA THR A 55 10.93 3.02 -18.76
C THR A 55 10.60 3.01 -17.27
N ASP A 56 11.58 3.32 -16.41
CA ASP A 56 11.37 3.42 -14.96
C ASP A 56 10.24 4.39 -14.60
N ALA A 57 10.15 5.54 -15.28
CA ALA A 57 9.09 6.52 -15.06
C ALA A 57 7.70 5.98 -15.46
N GLN A 58 7.62 5.21 -16.55
CA GLN A 58 6.38 4.54 -16.94
C GLN A 58 6.01 3.44 -15.95
N MET A 59 7.00 2.70 -15.46
CA MET A 59 6.82 1.66 -14.46
C MET A 59 6.26 2.25 -13.16
N VAL A 60 6.84 3.33 -12.65
CA VAL A 60 6.36 4.05 -11.44
C VAL A 60 4.92 4.52 -11.62
N ARG A 61 4.58 5.15 -12.75
CA ARG A 61 3.20 5.58 -13.05
C ARG A 61 2.23 4.40 -13.09
N PHE A 62 2.66 3.27 -13.63
CA PHE A 62 1.88 2.04 -13.65
C PHE A 62 1.71 1.46 -12.23
N GLY A 63 2.74 1.52 -11.39
CA GLY A 63 2.68 1.16 -9.97
C GLY A 63 1.68 2.01 -9.19
N TYR A 64 1.61 3.33 -9.42
CA TYR A 64 0.57 4.17 -8.82
C TYR A 64 -0.84 3.86 -9.34
N SER A 65 -0.96 3.40 -10.59
CA SER A 65 -2.23 2.89 -11.11
C SER A 65 -2.63 1.60 -10.40
N ALA A 66 -1.67 0.71 -10.10
CA ALA A 66 -1.90 -0.48 -9.29
C ALA A 66 -2.37 -0.12 -7.86
N CYS A 67 -1.80 0.93 -7.26
CA CYS A 67 -2.27 1.45 -5.97
C CYS A 67 -3.72 1.92 -6.02
N THR A 68 -4.13 2.60 -7.09
CA THR A 68 -5.52 3.01 -7.30
C THR A 68 -6.45 1.79 -7.45
N ALA A 69 -5.99 0.76 -8.16
CA ALA A 69 -6.76 -0.48 -8.32
C ALA A 69 -6.92 -1.23 -6.98
N LEU A 70 -5.89 -1.22 -6.13
CA LEU A 70 -5.92 -1.76 -4.77
C LEU A 70 -6.87 -0.98 -3.85
N ASP A 71 -6.87 0.35 -3.94
CA ASP A 71 -7.79 1.17 -3.16
C ASP A 71 -9.26 0.88 -3.51
N ARG A 72 -9.55 0.60 -4.79
CA ARG A 72 -10.89 0.20 -5.26
C ARG A 72 -11.26 -1.24 -4.92
N ASN A 73 -10.27 -2.11 -4.74
CA ASN A 73 -10.45 -3.54 -4.49
C ASN A 73 -9.72 -3.97 -3.20
N PRO A 74 -10.08 -3.40 -2.03
CA PRO A 74 -9.29 -3.50 -0.81
C PRO A 74 -9.17 -4.92 -0.26
N SER A 75 -10.06 -5.84 -0.65
CA SER A 75 -10.12 -7.22 -0.17
C SER A 75 -9.56 -8.25 -1.17
N SER A 76 -9.16 -7.86 -2.38
CA SER A 76 -8.80 -8.83 -3.44
C SER A 76 -7.74 -8.28 -4.39
N THR A 77 -6.51 -8.79 -4.26
CA THR A 77 -5.41 -8.53 -5.21
C THR A 77 -5.73 -9.06 -6.60
N VAL A 78 -6.49 -10.15 -6.69
CA VAL A 78 -7.01 -10.73 -7.94
C VAL A 78 -7.90 -9.72 -8.67
N ALA A 79 -8.87 -9.12 -7.97
CA ALA A 79 -9.76 -8.11 -8.55
C ALA A 79 -9.00 -6.82 -8.90
N ALA A 80 -8.07 -6.38 -8.04
CA ALA A 80 -7.18 -5.25 -8.34
C ALA A 80 -6.34 -5.50 -9.61
N THR A 81 -5.82 -6.71 -9.78
CA THR A 81 -5.03 -7.09 -10.96
C THR A 81 -5.89 -7.08 -12.22
N ARG A 82 -7.08 -7.68 -12.19
CA ARG A 82 -8.02 -7.64 -13.32
C ARG A 82 -8.36 -6.20 -13.71
N ALA A 83 -8.62 -5.34 -12.72
CA ALA A 83 -8.92 -3.93 -12.94
C ALA A 83 -7.72 -3.15 -13.52
N LEU A 84 -6.50 -3.44 -13.09
CA LEU A 84 -5.28 -2.78 -13.58
C LEU A 84 -5.00 -3.10 -15.05
N TYR A 85 -5.09 -4.37 -15.43
CA TYR A 85 -4.79 -4.82 -16.79
C TYR A 85 -5.99 -4.77 -17.74
N ASN A 86 -7.16 -4.37 -17.25
CA ASN A 86 -8.43 -4.38 -17.97
C ASN A 86 -8.70 -5.72 -18.67
N ASP A 87 -8.45 -6.80 -17.93
CA ASP A 87 -8.43 -8.15 -18.47
C ASP A 87 -9.23 -9.08 -17.56
N GLU A 88 -10.53 -9.15 -17.82
CA GLU A 88 -11.46 -10.01 -17.08
C GLU A 88 -11.30 -11.49 -17.47
N ARG A 89 -10.70 -11.78 -18.62
CA ARG A 89 -10.55 -13.12 -19.20
C ARG A 89 -9.17 -13.73 -18.99
N ALA A 90 -8.13 -12.94 -18.74
CA ALA A 90 -6.89 -13.48 -18.23
C ALA A 90 -7.09 -13.95 -16.80
N TYR A 91 -6.89 -15.24 -16.60
CA TYR A 91 -6.48 -15.75 -15.29
C TYR A 91 -5.39 -14.82 -14.78
N PRO A 92 -5.57 -14.16 -13.62
CA PRO A 92 -4.55 -13.25 -13.13
C PRO A 92 -3.31 -14.07 -12.84
N LEU A 93 -2.37 -14.03 -13.79
CA LEU A 93 -1.10 -14.71 -13.73
C LEU A 93 -0.39 -14.25 -12.48
N TRP A 94 0.23 -15.19 -11.78
CA TRP A 94 0.98 -14.95 -10.55
C TRP A 94 1.95 -13.76 -10.70
N GLU A 95 2.60 -13.65 -11.86
CA GLU A 95 3.54 -12.59 -12.21
C GLU A 95 2.88 -11.20 -12.29
N ARG A 96 1.65 -11.11 -12.81
CA ARG A 96 0.89 -9.83 -12.83
C ARG A 96 0.49 -9.42 -11.42
N GLN A 97 0.16 -10.38 -10.56
CA GLN A 97 -0.17 -10.12 -9.17
C GLN A 97 1.06 -9.64 -8.38
N GLN A 98 2.26 -10.19 -8.64
CA GLN A 98 3.51 -9.72 -8.00
C GLN A 98 3.73 -8.22 -8.17
N LEU A 99 3.43 -7.67 -9.35
CA LEU A 99 3.54 -6.22 -9.59
C LEU A 99 2.63 -5.42 -8.65
N VAL A 100 1.40 -5.88 -8.45
CA VAL A 100 0.44 -5.27 -7.53
C VAL A 100 0.93 -5.37 -6.08
N PHE A 101 1.56 -6.49 -5.69
CA PHE A 101 2.19 -6.63 -4.38
C PHE A 101 3.36 -5.66 -4.19
N TYR A 102 4.26 -5.51 -5.16
CA TYR A 102 5.35 -4.54 -5.05
C TYR A 102 4.85 -3.10 -4.98
N ALA A 103 3.77 -2.77 -5.69
CA ALA A 103 3.13 -1.46 -5.56
C ALA A 103 2.60 -1.26 -4.12
N ALA A 104 1.94 -2.27 -3.54
CA ALA A 104 1.48 -2.22 -2.14
C ALA A 104 2.65 -2.06 -1.16
N GLN A 105 3.77 -2.76 -1.37
CA GLN A 105 4.93 -2.80 -0.47
C GLN A 105 5.81 -1.55 -0.51
N TYR A 106 5.85 -0.84 -1.63
CA TYR A 106 6.74 0.30 -1.79
C TYR A 106 5.97 1.61 -2.01
N LEU A 107 4.93 1.62 -2.84
CA LEU A 107 4.26 2.87 -3.25
C LEU A 107 3.02 3.21 -2.42
N CYS A 108 2.29 2.19 -1.92
CA CYS A 108 1.07 2.37 -1.16
C CYS A 108 1.00 1.47 0.08
N ASN A 109 1.94 1.67 1.00
CA ASN A 109 2.08 0.92 2.26
C ASN A 109 0.82 0.84 3.13
N ARG A 110 -0.12 1.79 2.99
CA ARG A 110 -1.45 1.71 3.61
C ARG A 110 -2.21 0.42 3.27
N ASN A 111 -1.93 -0.16 2.09
CA ASN A 111 -2.53 -1.40 1.60
C ASN A 111 -1.68 -2.63 1.98
N TRP A 112 -0.38 -2.46 2.26
CA TRP A 112 0.55 -3.56 2.54
C TRP A 112 0.12 -4.44 3.72
N SER A 113 -0.34 -3.83 4.81
CA SER A 113 -0.76 -4.54 6.02
C SER A 113 -1.89 -5.54 5.80
N ARG A 114 -2.72 -5.33 4.77
CA ARG A 114 -3.81 -6.24 4.37
C ARG A 114 -3.31 -7.49 3.65
N TYR A 115 -2.10 -7.42 3.10
CA TYR A 115 -1.53 -8.44 2.24
C TYR A 115 -0.29 -9.11 2.84
N MET A 116 0.29 -8.55 3.91
CA MET A 116 1.45 -9.10 4.62
C MET A 116 1.16 -10.40 5.38
N THR A 117 -0.12 -10.75 5.62
CA THR A 117 -0.55 -11.90 6.43
C THR A 117 -0.84 -13.15 5.60
N TYR A 118 0.13 -13.60 4.81
CA TYR A 118 0.15 -14.98 4.31
C TYR A 118 1.37 -15.70 4.89
N PRO A 119 1.27 -16.32 6.08
CA PRO A 119 2.40 -16.94 6.78
C PRO A 119 2.89 -18.24 6.11
N ASN A 120 2.08 -18.83 5.23
CA ASN A 120 2.39 -20.05 4.50
C ASN A 120 2.11 -19.73 3.03
N GLY A 121 3.13 -19.86 2.17
CA GLY A 121 3.13 -19.43 0.77
C GLY A 121 1.76 -19.47 0.08
N TRP A 122 1.40 -18.33 -0.51
CA TRP A 122 0.15 -18.06 -1.22
C TRP A 122 -0.27 -19.26 -2.08
N ARG A 123 -1.19 -20.10 -1.59
CA ARG A 123 -1.98 -20.96 -2.46
C ARG A 123 -3.05 -20.08 -3.09
N PRO A 124 -3.30 -20.16 -4.41
CA PRO A 124 -4.47 -19.54 -5.01
C PRO A 124 -5.69 -20.01 -4.22
N THR A 125 -6.52 -19.08 -3.77
CA THR A 125 -7.80 -19.40 -3.13
C THR A 125 -8.53 -20.35 -4.08
N PRO A 126 -8.73 -21.65 -3.74
CA PRO A 126 -9.58 -22.48 -4.54
C PRO A 126 -11.02 -22.04 -4.25
N GLY A 127 -11.68 -21.52 -5.27
CA GLY A 127 -13.09 -21.19 -5.22
C GLY A 127 -13.37 -19.70 -5.23
N GLN A 128 -13.46 -19.14 -6.42
CA GLN A 128 -14.62 -18.34 -6.81
C GLN A 128 -14.94 -18.63 -8.29
N GLY A 129 -15.88 -19.56 -8.51
CA GLY A 129 -16.61 -19.78 -9.76
C GLY A 129 -15.84 -20.52 -10.84
#